data_AF-A0A957SH04-F1
#
_entry.id   AF-A0A957SH04-F1
#
_cell.length_a   1.000
_cell.length_b   1.000
_cell.length_c   1.000
_cell.angle_alpha   90.00
_cell.angle_beta   90.00
_cell.angle_gamma   90.00
#
_symmetry.space_group_name_H-M   'P 1'
#
loop_
_entity.id
_entity.type
_entity.pdbx_description
1 polymer ?
#
loop_
_entity_poly.entity_id
_entity_poly.type
_entity_poly.pdbx_seq_one_letter_code
_entity_poly.pdbx_strand_id
1 'polypeptide(L)' 'MKPNRFQQTLAAGKTPVGHMLMELGSRGVAQMLESTDIDFVLIDTEHSPFGVAEIANLVAWFKATSIAPFVRIP' A
#
# COMPACT_ATOMS: atom_id res chain seq x y z
N MET A 1 3.79 -14.96 6.34
CA MET A 1 3.68 -13.49 6.37
C MET A 1 5.00 -12.94 5.86
N LYS A 2 5.01 -12.06 4.85
CA LYS A 2 6.24 -11.43 4.35
C LYS A 2 6.75 -10.39 5.37
N PRO A 3 8.06 -10.10 5.43
CA PRO A 3 8.56 -8.98 6.23
C PRO A 3 7.87 -7.66 5.85
N ASN A 4 7.60 -6.82 6.84
CA ASN A 4 6.94 -5.53 6.61
C ASN A 4 8.02 -4.46 6.28
N ARG A 5 8.09 -4.06 5.01
CA ARG A 5 9.08 -3.09 4.51
C ARG A 5 9.07 -1.77 5.30
N PHE A 6 7.89 -1.21 5.60
CA PHE A 6 7.78 0.00 6.41
C PHE A 6 8.42 -0.16 7.79
N GLN A 7 8.14 -1.27 8.49
CA GLN A 7 8.71 -1.52 9.81
C GLN A 7 10.24 -1.72 9.74
N GLN A 8 10.73 -2.37 8.68
CA GLN A 8 12.18 -2.52 8.45
C GLN A 8 12.86 -1.18 8.22
N THR A 9 12.26 -0.31 7.40
CA THR A 9 12.79 1.04 7.12
C THR A 9 12.84 1.88 8.39
N LEU A 10 11.78 1.86 9.20
CA LEU A 10 11.77 2.52 10.52
C LEU A 10 12.83 1.95 11.47
N ALA A 11 12.93 0.63 11.58
CA ALA A 11 13.90 -0.01 12.47
C ALA A 11 15.35 0.29 12.08
N ALA A 12 15.61 0.58 10.81
CA ALA A 12 16.90 1.03 10.31
C ALA A 12 17.20 2.52 10.57
N GLY A 13 16.31 3.25 11.27
CA GLY A 13 16.46 4.69 11.55
C GLY A 13 16.25 5.57 10.32
N LYS A 14 15.62 5.04 9.25
CA LYS A 14 15.32 5.78 8.02
C LYS A 14 13.88 6.30 8.04
N THR A 15 13.60 7.25 7.17
CA THR A 15 12.25 7.80 6.94
C THR A 15 11.54 7.00 5.85
N PRO A 16 10.46 6.26 6.16
CA PRO A 16 9.70 5.55 5.14
C PRO A 16 8.98 6.53 4.21
N VAL A 17 9.00 6.25 2.92
CA VAL A 17 8.29 7.04 1.89
C VAL A 17 7.16 6.21 1.32
N GLY A 18 6.01 6.83 1.04
CA GLY A 18 4.85 6.12 0.54
C GLY A 18 3.95 6.95 -0.37
N HIS A 19 2.93 6.29 -0.90
CA HIS A 19 1.96 6.87 -1.82
C HIS A 19 0.52 6.66 -1.32
N MET A 20 -0.32 7.68 -1.40
CA MET A 20 -1.74 7.58 -1.07
C MET A 20 -2.53 7.15 -2.31
N LEU A 21 -3.29 6.06 -2.19
CA LEU A 21 -4.25 5.62 -3.19
C LEU A 21 -5.61 6.24 -2.87
N MET A 22 -6.08 7.11 -3.76
CA MET A 22 -7.39 7.75 -3.66
C MET A 22 -8.35 7.24 -4.75
N GLU A 23 -8.18 7.71 -5.99
CA GLU A 23 -9.14 7.39 -7.07
C GLU A 23 -8.76 6.12 -7.85
N LEU A 24 -7.46 5.83 -7.99
CA LEU A 24 -6.97 4.74 -8.84
C LEU A 24 -6.73 3.45 -8.05
N GLY A 25 -7.77 2.63 -7.92
CA GLY A 25 -7.74 1.33 -7.24
C GLY A 25 -7.56 0.11 -8.16
N SER A 26 -6.98 0.28 -9.36
CA SER A 26 -6.86 -0.83 -10.33
C SER A 26 -5.87 -1.90 -9.87
N ARG A 27 -6.06 -3.15 -10.32
CA ARG A 27 -5.18 -4.29 -9.99
C ARG A 27 -3.71 -4.07 -10.39
N GLY A 28 -3.47 -3.33 -11.47
CA GLY A 28 -2.13 -3.03 -11.97
C GLY A 28 -1.34 -2.06 -11.09
N VAL A 29 -2.01 -1.32 -10.19
CA VAL A 29 -1.36 -0.28 -9.38
C VAL A 29 -0.24 -0.85 -8.51
N ALA A 30 -0.41 -2.06 -7.98
CA ALA A 30 0.60 -2.70 -7.15
C ALA A 30 1.89 -2.95 -7.94
N GLN A 31 1.80 -3.45 -9.17
CA GLN A 31 2.96 -3.72 -10.01
C GLN A 31 3.60 -2.44 -10.55
N MET A 32 2.79 -1.42 -10.86
CA MET A 32 3.30 -0.09 -11.21
C MET A 32 4.11 0.50 -10.06
N LEU A 33 3.57 0.46 -8.84
CA LEU A 33 4.24 1.02 -7.67
C LEU A 33 5.46 0.21 -7.22
N GLU A 34 5.50 -1.12 -7.44
CA GLU A 34 6.70 -1.92 -7.16
C GLU A 34 7.89 -1.51 -8.04
N SER A 35 7.65 -0.91 -9.22
CA SER A 35 8.73 -0.33 -10.03
C SER A 35 9.32 0.95 -9.43
N THR A 36 8.74 1.46 -8.34
CA THR A 36 9.21 2.64 -7.60
C THR A 36 9.90 2.24 -6.29
N ASP A 37 10.71 3.12 -5.72
CA ASP A 37 11.40 2.87 -4.45
C ASP A 37 10.61 3.41 -3.24
N ILE A 38 9.36 2.96 -3.08
CA ILE A 38 8.51 3.31 -1.94
C ILE A 38 8.37 2.16 -0.96
N ASP A 39 8.15 2.49 0.32
CA ASP A 39 8.06 1.52 1.40
C ASP A 39 6.62 1.08 1.68
N PHE A 40 5.66 1.97 1.48
CA PHE A 40 4.26 1.73 1.81
C PHE A 40 3.29 2.42 0.87
N VAL A 41 2.05 1.95 0.90
CA VAL A 41 0.91 2.64 0.31
C VAL A 41 -0.17 2.84 1.36
N LEU A 42 -0.87 3.96 1.30
CA LEU A 42 -2.04 4.23 2.11
C LEU A 42 -3.29 4.13 1.24
N ILE A 43 -4.07 3.07 1.44
CA ILE A 43 -5.38 2.89 0.82
C ILE A 43 -6.34 3.79 1.58
N ASP A 44 -6.77 4.87 0.95
CA ASP A 44 -7.69 5.80 1.55
C ASP A 44 -9.12 5.28 1.46
N THR A 45 -9.75 4.97 2.60
CA THR A 45 -11.19 4.63 2.62
C THR A 45 -12.04 5.70 3.30
N GLU A 46 -11.43 6.80 3.75
CA GLU A 46 -12.12 7.91 4.39
C GLU A 46 -12.64 8.90 3.33
N HIS A 47 -11.84 9.19 2.30
CA HIS A 47 -12.20 10.17 1.25
C HIS A 47 -12.31 9.56 -0.15
N SER A 48 -12.22 8.24 -0.27
CA SER A 48 -12.36 7.53 -1.55
C SER A 48 -13.45 6.46 -1.46
N PRO A 49 -14.09 6.08 -2.57
CA PRO A 49 -15.22 5.15 -2.57
C PRO A 49 -14.80 3.68 -2.38
N PHE A 50 -13.63 3.42 -1.80
CA PHE A 50 -13.14 2.06 -1.59
C PHE A 50 -13.89 1.39 -0.46
N GLY A 51 -14.63 0.32 -0.79
CA GLY A 51 -15.24 -0.57 0.17
C GLY A 51 -14.34 -1.74 0.54
N VAL A 52 -14.86 -2.64 1.37
CA VAL A 52 -14.16 -3.85 1.82
C VAL A 52 -13.73 -4.73 0.64
N ALA A 53 -14.52 -4.78 -0.44
CA ALA A 53 -14.19 -5.54 -1.63
C ALA A 53 -12.97 -4.97 -2.38
N GLU A 54 -12.88 -3.65 -2.53
CA GLU A 54 -11.74 -2.96 -3.14
C GLU A 54 -10.49 -3.14 -2.27
N ILE A 55 -10.62 -2.98 -0.96
CA ILE A 55 -9.52 -3.21 0.00
C ILE A 55 -8.99 -4.64 -0.13
N ALA A 56 -9.86 -5.65 -0.09
CA ALA A 56 -9.47 -7.05 -0.20
C ALA A 56 -8.74 -7.33 -1.54
N ASN A 57 -9.24 -6.77 -2.64
CA ASN A 57 -8.58 -6.88 -3.94
C ASN A 57 -7.19 -6.22 -3.92
N LEU A 58 -7.09 -4.96 -3.52
CA LEU A 58 -5.82 -4.22 -3.48
C LEU A 58 -4.79 -4.93 -2.60
N VAL A 59 -5.17 -5.30 -1.37
CA VAL A 59 -4.30 -6.02 -0.43
C VAL A 59 -3.82 -7.35 -1.04
N ALA A 60 -4.66 -8.06 -1.79
CA ALA A 60 -4.25 -9.30 -2.46
C ALA A 60 -3.18 -9.04 -3.53
N TRP A 61 -3.28 -7.98 -4.32
CA TRP A 61 -2.28 -7.63 -5.34
C TRP A 61 -0.97 -7.12 -4.72
N PHE A 62 -1.03 -6.35 -3.64
CA PHE A 62 0.16 -5.94 -2.87
C PHE A 62 0.88 -7.12 -2.17
N LYS A 63 0.31 -8.34 -2.14
CA LYS A 63 1.08 -9.52 -1.69
C LYS A 63 2.22 -9.88 -2.63
N ALA A 64 2.12 -9.54 -3.92
CA ALA A 64 3.15 -9.83 -4.93
C ALA A 64 4.32 -8.81 -4.92
N THR A 65 4.26 -7.80 -4.07
CA THR A 65 5.21 -6.68 -4.02
C THR A 65 6.00 -6.69 -2.70
N SER A 66 7.03 -5.85 -2.56
CA SER A 66 7.71 -5.61 -1.27
C SER A 66 7.00 -4.55 -0.42
N ILE A 67 6.17 -3.71 -1.05
CA ILE A 67 5.43 -2.60 -0.44
C ILE A 67 4.48 -3.06 0.68
N ALA A 68 4.42 -2.27 1.76
CA ALA A 68 3.48 -2.44 2.87
C ALA A 68 2.15 -1.69 2.62
N PRO A 69 1.00 -2.37 2.49
CA PRO A 69 -0.28 -1.69 2.36
C PRO A 69 -0.90 -1.32 3.72
N PHE A 70 -1.33 -0.08 3.87
CA PHE A 70 -2.12 0.43 5.00
C PHE A 70 -3.53 0.78 4.54
N VAL A 71 -4.48 0.72 5.47
CA VAL A 71 -5.85 1.17 5.26
C VAL A 71 -6.11 2.34 6.20
N ARG A 72 -6.47 3.50 5.64
CA ARG A 72 -7.01 4.63 6.42
C ARG A 72 -8.51 4.40 6.59
N ILE A 73 -8.90 3.98 7.78
CA ILE A 73 -10.32 3.80 8.15
C ILE A 73 -11.08 5.13 8.07
N PRO A 74 -12.40 5.12 7.78
CA PRO A 74 -13.23 6.33 7.78
C PRO A 74 -13.36 7.00 9.16
#